data_AF-A0A4Q9W3Q7-F1
#
_entry.id   AF-A0A4Q9W3Q7-F1
#
_cell.length_a   1.000
_cell.length_b   1.000
_cell.length_c   1.000
_cell.angle_alpha   90.00
_cell.angle_beta   90.00
_cell.angle_gamma   90.00
#
_symmetry.space_group_name_H-M   'P 1'
#
loop_
_entity.id
_entity.type
_entity.pdbx_description
1 polymer ?
#
loop_
_entity_poly.entity_id
_entity_poly.type
_entity_poly.pdbx_seq_one_letter_code
_entity_poly.pdbx_strand_id
1 'polypeptide(L)'
;MKYCSNCGQPLREGVKVCTNCGTPVRNDGPNYKHSEQRYSHQQPRSNKSNKKTWLIVTIVLAIIIALVVIFTIAKNQMSPEKQATHIAHAIKKDDAKSLSKQLTSNDHRLNEEEARAYLKYIKAESDLKHVADKVEENTKDIKNNHYNNLSVDANDNNILNISKDGKKYVFFDNYQFNVPQKTITLVSSDSGEITYEFNGDKHHISVEEDDDKELGTFPIGDYNLKASKDMEGKNFKGAITIDMSESDSIAYESFKQKRFNVDTEGGYILDNVKIYANGKEIGDGFSSETYGPYDPDEEVIVHAEGSYEGKTFKSNSVNVASASEKDGGVTDVTVKFDEEAIDQYVDKKLDEKYDDSDDESDNDSSSGEVTRENVIDKVESYEGHTLDTDTYTYKEPEKTGDGKWGFSFLDKDGDLAGSYTVDIDDGYVTEYDEDGEEVGSGY
;
A
#
# COMPACT_ATOMS: atom_id res chain seq x y z
N MET A 1 52.84 104.50 19.02
CA MET A 1 51.63 104.04 19.75
C MET A 1 50.60 103.58 18.73
N LYS A 2 50.00 102.39 18.92
CA LYS A 2 48.96 101.87 18.02
C LYS A 2 47.58 102.41 18.44
N TYR A 3 46.68 102.64 17.49
CA TYR A 3 45.32 103.11 17.73
C TYR A 3 44.32 102.12 17.15
N CYS A 4 43.13 102.03 17.75
CA CYS A 4 42.07 101.14 17.28
C CYS A 4 41.56 101.61 15.92
N SER A 5 41.57 100.72 14.92
CA SER A 5 41.11 101.02 13.56
C SER A 5 39.59 101.25 13.46
N ASN A 6 38.81 100.87 14.48
CA ASN A 6 37.35 101.06 14.47
C ASN A 6 36.90 102.34 15.21
N CYS A 7 37.54 102.70 16.33
CA CYS A 7 37.11 103.85 17.15
C CYS A 7 38.17 104.93 17.39
N GLY A 8 39.39 104.77 16.85
CA GLY A 8 40.45 105.79 16.89
C GLY A 8 41.13 106.00 18.25
N GLN A 9 40.76 105.26 19.29
CA GLN A 9 41.38 105.36 20.63
C GLN A 9 42.74 104.65 20.71
N PRO A 10 43.71 105.14 21.51
CA PRO A 10 45.02 104.51 21.66
C PRO A 10 44.91 103.12 22.32
N LEU A 11 45.68 102.18 21.82
CA LEU A 11 45.77 100.81 22.33
C LEU A 11 47.03 100.65 23.17
N ARG A 12 46.88 100.03 24.35
CA ARG A 12 48.01 99.58 25.17
C ARG A 12 48.72 98.42 24.47
N GLU A 13 50.04 98.29 24.63
CA GLU A 13 50.81 97.24 23.94
C GLU A 13 50.33 95.83 24.33
N GLY A 14 50.23 94.93 23.34
CA GLY A 14 49.90 93.52 23.55
C GLY A 14 48.41 93.16 23.67
N VAL A 15 47.49 94.13 23.66
CA VAL A 15 46.04 93.84 23.78
C VAL A 15 45.49 93.18 22.50
N LYS A 16 44.70 92.11 22.66
CA LYS A 16 44.07 91.36 21.54
C LYS A 16 42.70 91.90 21.13
N VAL A 17 42.10 92.74 21.96
CA VAL A 17 40.76 93.35 21.76
C VAL A 17 40.80 94.76 22.33
N CYS A 18 40.16 95.72 21.64
CA CYS A 18 40.04 97.10 22.11
C CYS A 18 39.11 97.15 23.33
N THR A 19 39.62 97.61 24.47
CA THR A 19 38.85 97.71 25.73
C THR A 19 37.74 98.77 25.69
N ASN A 20 37.74 99.68 24.71
CA ASN A 20 36.73 100.73 24.59
C ASN A 20 35.56 100.36 23.66
N CYS A 21 35.76 99.54 22.63
CA CYS A 21 34.70 99.21 21.67
C CYS A 21 34.54 97.70 21.39
N GLY A 22 35.31 96.85 22.06
CA GLY A 22 35.22 95.39 21.93
C GLY A 22 35.73 94.82 20.60
N THR A 23 36.28 95.65 19.71
CA THR A 23 36.77 95.18 18.40
C THR A 23 38.12 94.46 18.54
N PRO A 24 38.29 93.23 18.01
CA PRO A 24 39.55 92.51 18.07
C PRO A 24 40.68 93.24 17.33
N VAL A 25 41.84 93.32 17.94
CA VAL A 25 43.05 93.96 17.43
C VAL A 25 43.91 92.89 16.76
N ARG A 26 44.04 92.96 15.43
CA ARG A 26 44.92 92.06 14.67
C ARG A 26 46.39 92.42 14.96
N ASN A 27 47.11 91.49 15.59
CA ASN A 27 48.55 91.61 15.87
C ASN A 27 49.34 90.88 14.78
N ASP A 28 49.88 91.64 13.83
CA ASP A 28 50.87 91.12 12.87
C ASP A 28 52.29 91.35 13.42
N GLY A 29 52.92 90.29 13.92
CA GLY A 29 54.36 90.19 14.21
C GLY A 29 55.03 89.21 13.25
N PRO A 30 56.34 89.28 13.02
CA PRO A 30 56.96 88.65 11.86
C PRO A 30 57.15 87.15 12.08
N ASN A 31 56.23 86.35 11.56
CA ASN A 31 56.56 85.01 11.06
C ASN A 31 55.46 84.50 10.13
N TYR A 32 55.91 84.03 8.96
CA TYR A 32 55.21 83.15 8.03
C TYR A 32 53.82 83.54 7.48
N LYS A 33 53.86 83.77 6.16
CA LYS A 33 52.84 83.52 5.13
C LYS A 33 51.63 84.45 5.07
N HIS A 34 51.82 85.47 4.22
CA HIS A 34 51.00 85.80 3.03
C HIS A 34 49.47 85.76 3.19
N SER A 35 48.91 86.95 3.46
CA SER A 35 47.59 87.44 3.05
C SER A 35 47.84 88.39 1.84
N GLU A 36 47.14 88.30 0.70
CA GLU A 36 45.77 88.74 0.38
C GLU A 36 45.74 89.88 -0.66
N GLN A 37 44.82 89.74 -1.64
CA GLN A 37 44.03 90.79 -2.32
C GLN A 37 44.70 91.67 -3.41
N ARG A 38 44.07 92.11 -4.51
CA ARG A 38 42.69 92.03 -5.05
C ARG A 38 42.65 92.53 -6.53
N TYR A 39 41.63 92.06 -7.26
CA TYR A 39 41.02 92.55 -8.53
C TYR A 39 41.68 92.36 -9.92
N SER A 40 41.10 91.41 -10.65
CA SER A 40 40.82 91.30 -12.09
C SER A 40 41.91 91.61 -13.12
N HIS A 41 42.69 90.56 -13.42
CA HIS A 41 43.05 90.18 -14.78
C HIS A 41 42.84 88.68 -14.93
N GLN A 42 42.28 88.27 -16.07
CA GLN A 42 42.17 86.88 -16.48
C GLN A 42 43.55 86.21 -16.43
N GLN A 43 43.72 85.23 -15.54
CA GLN A 43 44.63 84.11 -15.73
C GLN A 43 43.97 82.86 -15.17
N PRO A 44 44.06 81.72 -15.88
CA PRO A 44 43.22 80.57 -15.61
C PRO A 44 43.47 80.06 -14.20
N ARG A 45 42.39 79.74 -13.47
CA ARG A 45 42.46 78.73 -12.43
C ARG A 45 43.05 77.50 -13.10
N SER A 46 44.35 77.27 -12.92
CA SER A 46 44.89 75.94 -13.16
C SER A 46 44.23 75.07 -12.10
N ASN A 47 43.09 74.50 -12.49
CA ASN A 47 42.58 73.30 -11.91
C ASN A 47 43.77 72.35 -11.98
N LYS A 48 44.52 72.19 -10.89
CA LYS A 48 45.59 71.19 -10.82
C LYS A 48 44.80 69.89 -10.86
N SER A 49 44.46 69.49 -12.09
CA SER A 49 43.54 68.40 -12.34
C SER A 49 44.12 67.24 -11.58
N ASN A 50 43.33 66.82 -10.62
CA ASN A 50 43.74 65.91 -9.60
C ASN A 50 43.69 64.53 -10.28
N LYS A 51 44.57 64.31 -11.27
CA LYS A 51 44.47 63.22 -12.24
C LYS A 51 44.49 61.87 -11.55
N LYS A 52 45.16 61.77 -10.39
CA LYS A 52 45.15 60.59 -9.52
C LYS A 52 43.81 60.39 -8.79
N THR A 53 43.17 61.46 -8.35
CA THR A 53 41.84 61.41 -7.71
C THR A 53 40.73 61.17 -8.73
N TRP A 54 40.84 61.71 -9.95
CA TRP A 54 39.93 61.38 -11.05
C TRP A 54 40.12 59.93 -11.51
N LEU A 55 41.37 59.43 -11.55
CA LEU A 55 41.67 58.01 -11.81
C LEU A 55 41.05 57.09 -10.74
N ILE A 56 41.19 57.42 -9.44
CA ILE A 56 40.55 56.67 -8.36
C ILE A 56 39.02 56.73 -8.49
N VAL A 57 38.44 57.90 -8.78
CA VAL A 57 36.98 58.02 -8.99
C VAL A 57 36.52 57.21 -10.21
N THR A 58 37.26 57.19 -11.31
CA THR A 58 36.93 56.34 -12.47
C THR A 58 37.05 54.86 -12.16
N ILE A 59 38.05 54.45 -11.36
CA ILE A 59 38.20 53.05 -10.93
C ILE A 59 37.06 52.66 -9.99
N VAL A 60 36.74 53.49 -9.00
CA VAL A 60 35.61 53.26 -8.07
C VAL A 60 34.29 53.22 -8.84
N LEU A 61 34.07 54.12 -9.79
CA LEU A 61 32.88 54.12 -10.64
C LEU A 61 32.82 52.86 -11.50
N ALA A 62 33.94 52.43 -12.09
CA ALA A 62 34.00 51.18 -12.86
C ALA A 62 33.70 49.95 -11.99
N ILE A 63 34.19 49.92 -10.75
CA ILE A 63 33.87 48.86 -9.77
C ILE A 63 32.39 48.89 -9.41
N ILE A 64 31.80 50.06 -9.15
CA ILE A 64 30.36 50.19 -8.86
C ILE A 64 29.53 49.70 -10.05
N ILE A 65 29.89 50.08 -11.27
CA ILE A 65 29.20 49.60 -12.48
C ILE A 65 29.33 48.08 -12.59
N ALA A 66 30.52 47.51 -12.37
CA ALA A 66 30.72 46.05 -12.37
C ALA A 66 29.88 45.36 -11.29
N LEU A 67 29.80 45.93 -10.08
CA LEU A 67 28.96 45.42 -9.00
C LEU A 67 27.47 45.50 -9.34
N VAL A 68 27.01 46.57 -10.00
CA VAL A 68 25.62 46.68 -10.48
C VAL A 68 25.33 45.62 -11.54
N VAL A 69 26.24 45.40 -12.50
CA VAL A 69 26.08 44.34 -13.51
C VAL A 69 26.01 42.97 -12.85
N ILE A 70 26.95 42.63 -11.96
CA ILE A 70 26.95 41.37 -11.21
C ILE A 70 25.66 41.23 -10.38
N PHE A 71 25.23 42.29 -9.71
CA PHE A 71 24.00 42.32 -8.93
C PHE A 71 22.78 42.07 -9.79
N THR A 72 22.68 42.65 -10.99
CA THR A 72 21.55 42.41 -11.91
C THR A 72 21.50 40.96 -12.41
N ILE A 73 22.66 40.36 -12.71
CA ILE A 73 22.75 38.93 -13.10
C ILE A 73 22.33 38.04 -11.93
N ALA A 74 22.90 38.28 -10.74
CA ALA A 74 22.57 37.55 -9.52
C ALA A 74 21.09 37.69 -9.16
N LYS A 75 20.52 38.89 -9.24
CA LYS A 75 19.11 39.17 -9.00
C LYS A 75 18.20 38.36 -9.92
N ASN A 76 18.57 38.23 -11.19
CA ASN A 76 17.79 37.47 -12.15
C ASN A 76 17.92 35.97 -11.90
N GLN A 77 19.13 35.46 -11.67
CA GLN A 77 19.36 34.03 -11.45
C GLN A 77 18.77 33.53 -10.11
N MET A 78 18.84 34.35 -9.06
CA MET A 78 18.33 34.05 -7.73
C MET A 78 16.88 34.50 -7.54
N SER A 79 16.15 34.82 -8.60
CA SER A 79 14.75 35.19 -8.48
C SER A 79 13.91 33.94 -8.16
N PRO A 80 12.87 34.08 -7.31
CA PRO A 80 12.01 32.95 -6.97
C PRO A 80 11.29 32.39 -8.19
N GLU A 81 10.94 33.23 -9.19
CA GLU A 81 10.32 32.75 -10.41
C GLU A 81 11.27 31.90 -11.26
N LYS A 82 12.56 32.23 -11.31
CA LYS A 82 13.55 31.38 -11.99
C LYS A 82 13.69 30.04 -11.27
N GLN A 83 13.75 30.05 -9.94
CA GLN A 83 13.79 28.81 -9.15
C GLN A 83 12.54 27.95 -9.38
N ALA A 84 11.35 28.55 -9.34
CA ALA A 84 10.09 27.88 -9.63
C ALA A 84 10.06 27.30 -11.06
N THR A 85 10.54 28.03 -12.07
CA THR A 85 10.65 27.50 -13.44
C THR A 85 11.63 26.33 -13.54
N HIS A 86 12.74 26.35 -12.78
CA HIS A 86 13.66 25.20 -12.74
C HIS A 86 13.01 23.98 -12.10
N ILE A 87 12.26 24.15 -11.00
CA ILE A 87 11.49 23.09 -10.35
C ILE A 87 10.42 22.56 -11.30
N ALA A 88 9.58 23.44 -11.86
CA ALA A 88 8.52 23.10 -12.79
C ALA A 88 9.06 22.35 -14.03
N HIS A 89 10.21 22.77 -14.55
CA HIS A 89 10.87 22.06 -15.65
C HIS A 89 11.31 20.66 -15.23
N ALA A 90 11.91 20.51 -14.06
CA ALA A 90 12.35 19.21 -13.55
C ALA A 90 11.16 18.27 -13.28
N ILE A 91 10.03 18.77 -12.75
CA ILE A 91 8.77 18.01 -12.61
C ILE A 91 8.27 17.56 -13.99
N LYS A 92 8.12 18.49 -14.95
CA LYS A 92 7.66 18.18 -16.33
C LYS A 92 8.56 17.18 -17.06
N LYS A 93 9.84 17.11 -16.69
CA LYS A 93 10.84 16.21 -17.29
C LYS A 93 11.05 14.94 -16.50
N ASP A 94 10.34 14.73 -15.38
CA ASP A 94 10.53 13.57 -14.51
C ASP A 94 11.99 13.42 -14.03
N ASP A 95 12.65 14.56 -13.77
CA ASP A 95 14.08 14.65 -13.43
C ASP A 95 14.27 14.75 -11.90
N ALA A 96 14.25 13.58 -11.25
CA ALA A 96 14.47 13.44 -9.81
C ALA A 96 15.79 14.06 -9.34
N LYS A 97 16.86 13.92 -10.13
CA LYS A 97 18.20 14.42 -9.77
C LYS A 97 18.29 15.94 -9.80
N SER A 98 17.54 16.59 -10.68
CA SER A 98 17.39 18.04 -10.66
C SER A 98 16.49 18.48 -9.51
N LEU A 99 15.41 17.76 -9.21
CA LEU A 99 14.50 18.09 -8.11
C LEU A 99 15.13 17.96 -6.73
N SER A 100 15.92 16.92 -6.49
CA SER A 100 16.67 16.74 -5.23
C SER A 100 17.58 17.93 -4.92
N LYS A 101 17.97 18.70 -5.94
CA LYS A 101 18.78 19.91 -5.77
C LYS A 101 17.98 21.18 -5.46
N GLN A 102 16.66 21.14 -5.56
CA GLN A 102 15.80 22.32 -5.46
C GLN A 102 14.80 22.23 -4.31
N LEU A 103 14.30 21.02 -4.02
CA LEU A 103 13.30 20.78 -3.00
C LEU A 103 13.92 20.42 -1.65
N THR A 104 13.21 20.80 -0.60
CA THR A 104 13.52 20.42 0.78
C THR A 104 12.35 19.68 1.41
N SER A 105 12.62 18.96 2.49
CA SER A 105 11.61 18.46 3.42
C SER A 105 12.19 18.57 4.83
N ASN A 106 11.47 19.23 5.74
CA ASN A 106 11.88 19.48 7.13
C ASN A 106 13.34 20.00 7.24
N ASP A 107 13.63 21.12 6.55
CA ASP A 107 14.94 21.80 6.47
C ASP A 107 16.09 21.01 5.84
N HIS A 108 15.85 19.78 5.38
CA HIS A 108 16.84 18.97 4.66
C HIS A 108 16.53 18.98 3.17
N ARG A 109 17.56 18.95 2.34
CA ARG A 109 17.37 18.79 0.89
C ARG A 109 16.95 17.36 0.62
N LEU A 110 15.98 17.19 -0.26
CA LEU A 110 15.63 15.85 -0.73
C LEU A 110 16.86 15.21 -1.38
N ASN A 111 17.04 13.92 -1.18
CA ASN A 111 17.96 13.14 -2.00
C ASN A 111 17.27 12.64 -3.29
N GLU A 112 18.01 11.90 -4.12
CA GLU A 112 17.50 11.43 -5.41
C GLU A 112 16.41 10.35 -5.29
N GLU A 113 16.45 9.52 -4.24
CA GLU A 113 15.45 8.51 -3.94
C GLU A 113 14.12 9.16 -3.48
N GLU A 114 14.18 10.09 -2.54
CA GLU A 114 13.02 10.87 -2.08
C GLU A 114 12.40 11.69 -3.22
N ALA A 115 13.23 12.35 -4.05
CA ALA A 115 12.74 13.11 -5.19
C ALA A 115 12.09 12.22 -6.27
N ARG A 116 12.57 10.98 -6.43
CA ARG A 116 11.95 9.99 -7.32
C ARG A 116 10.62 9.51 -6.76
N ALA A 117 10.54 9.23 -5.46
CA ALA A 117 9.29 8.83 -4.78
C ALA A 117 8.22 9.94 -4.88
N TYR A 118 8.62 11.20 -4.66
CA TYR A 118 7.77 12.37 -4.84
C TYR A 118 7.17 12.49 -6.25
N LEU A 119 8.00 12.28 -7.29
CA LEU A 119 7.53 12.27 -8.68
C LEU A 119 6.57 11.11 -8.98
N LYS A 120 6.79 9.94 -8.37
CA LYS A 120 5.89 8.78 -8.51
C LYS A 120 4.52 9.11 -7.92
N TYR A 121 4.49 9.65 -6.71
CA TYR A 121 3.27 10.12 -6.05
C TYR A 121 2.51 11.15 -6.89
N ILE A 122 3.19 12.17 -7.43
CA ILE A 122 2.53 13.16 -8.28
C ILE A 122 1.85 12.51 -9.48
N LYS A 123 2.48 11.52 -10.12
CA LYS A 123 1.90 10.86 -11.30
C LYS A 123 0.69 9.99 -10.96
N ALA A 124 0.62 9.47 -9.74
CA ALA A 124 -0.53 8.72 -9.26
C ALA A 124 -1.71 9.66 -8.96
N GLU A 125 -1.45 10.79 -8.30
CA GLU A 125 -2.48 11.74 -7.86
C GLU A 125 -2.88 12.79 -8.91
N SER A 126 -2.01 13.11 -9.88
CA SER A 126 -2.24 14.20 -10.82
C SER A 126 -1.35 14.10 -12.07
N ASP A 127 -1.45 15.12 -12.94
CA ASP A 127 -0.54 15.27 -14.08
C ASP A 127 0.65 16.17 -13.70
N LEU A 128 1.87 15.74 -14.06
CA LEU A 128 3.12 16.47 -13.78
C LEU A 128 3.08 17.92 -14.30
N LYS A 129 2.42 18.17 -15.44
CA LYS A 129 2.31 19.52 -16.00
C LYS A 129 1.42 20.38 -15.13
N HIS A 130 0.29 19.86 -14.64
CA HIS A 130 -0.61 20.59 -13.76
C HIS A 130 0.12 21.05 -12.49
N VAL A 131 0.81 20.13 -11.81
CA VAL A 131 1.60 20.46 -10.61
C VAL A 131 2.68 21.49 -10.93
N ALA A 132 3.43 21.29 -12.01
CA ALA A 132 4.49 22.21 -12.41
C ALA A 132 3.98 23.62 -12.77
N ASP A 133 2.81 23.73 -13.41
CA ASP A 133 2.17 25.02 -13.72
C ASP A 133 1.72 25.71 -12.41
N LYS A 134 1.17 24.94 -11.45
CA LYS A 134 0.76 25.45 -10.14
C LYS A 134 1.94 25.96 -9.29
N VAL A 135 3.09 25.29 -9.36
CA VAL A 135 4.34 25.78 -8.72
C VAL A 135 4.72 27.16 -9.25
N GLU A 136 4.67 27.38 -10.57
CA GLU A 136 4.99 28.68 -11.17
C GLU A 136 3.94 29.75 -10.85
N GLU A 137 2.65 29.40 -10.91
CA GLU A 137 1.52 30.29 -10.60
C GLU A 137 1.60 30.76 -9.15
N ASN A 138 1.65 29.83 -8.20
CA ASN A 138 1.66 30.14 -6.78
C ASN A 138 2.90 30.95 -6.38
N THR A 139 4.06 30.68 -6.99
CA THR A 139 5.26 31.51 -6.75
C THR A 139 5.06 32.95 -7.22
N LYS A 140 4.43 33.17 -8.39
CA LYS A 140 4.11 34.51 -8.88
C LYS A 140 3.10 35.20 -7.98
N ASP A 141 2.10 34.48 -7.49
CA ASP A 141 1.06 35.03 -6.63
C ASP A 141 1.59 35.44 -5.26
N ILE A 142 2.46 34.63 -4.64
CA ILE A 142 3.17 35.01 -3.40
C ILE A 142 3.91 36.34 -3.60
N LYS A 143 4.59 36.49 -4.75
CA LYS A 143 5.36 37.70 -5.06
C LYS A 143 4.47 38.91 -5.35
N ASN A 144 3.46 38.75 -6.19
CA ASN A 144 2.63 39.85 -6.71
C ASN A 144 1.58 40.31 -5.70
N ASN A 145 1.02 39.36 -4.94
CA ASN A 145 -0.06 39.62 -3.98
C ASN A 145 0.44 39.69 -2.54
N HIS A 146 1.76 39.58 -2.32
CA HIS A 146 2.40 39.64 -1.01
C HIS A 146 1.91 38.59 -0.01
N TYR A 147 1.53 37.39 -0.48
CA TYR A 147 1.26 36.27 0.42
C TYR A 147 2.55 35.82 1.11
N ASN A 148 2.41 35.23 2.30
CA ASN A 148 3.56 34.67 3.03
C ASN A 148 3.91 33.25 2.55
N ASN A 149 2.87 32.47 2.22
CA ASN A 149 2.99 31.11 1.71
C ASN A 149 1.76 30.73 0.89
N LEU A 150 1.90 29.71 0.04
CA LEU A 150 0.83 28.98 -0.64
C LEU A 150 1.22 27.50 -0.75
N SER A 151 0.25 26.60 -0.69
CA SER A 151 0.44 25.17 -1.01
C SER A 151 0.15 24.90 -2.48
N VAL A 152 0.80 23.87 -3.02
CA VAL A 152 0.42 23.22 -4.27
C VAL A 152 -0.18 21.89 -3.88
N ASP A 153 -1.36 21.62 -4.42
CA ASP A 153 -2.12 20.42 -4.11
C ASP A 153 -2.25 19.52 -5.36
N ALA A 154 -2.27 18.22 -5.15
CA ALA A 154 -2.60 17.20 -6.14
C ALA A 154 -3.74 16.35 -5.56
N ASN A 155 -4.89 16.30 -6.25
CA ASN A 155 -6.08 15.59 -5.77
C ASN A 155 -6.44 15.95 -4.31
N ASP A 156 -6.51 17.25 -4.03
CA ASP A 156 -6.77 17.84 -2.69
C ASP A 156 -5.72 17.53 -1.59
N ASN A 157 -4.67 16.77 -1.91
CA ASN A 157 -3.54 16.54 -1.02
C ASN A 157 -2.46 17.63 -1.18
N ASN A 158 -2.03 18.24 -0.08
CA ASN A 158 -0.91 19.19 -0.11
C ASN A 158 0.41 18.45 -0.40
N ILE A 159 1.03 18.78 -1.53
CA ILE A 159 2.27 18.14 -1.99
C ILE A 159 3.49 19.05 -1.95
N LEU A 160 3.32 20.36 -1.81
CA LEU A 160 4.42 21.30 -1.76
C LEU A 160 3.98 22.61 -1.11
N ASN A 161 4.73 23.05 -0.11
CA ASN A 161 4.59 24.38 0.46
C ASN A 161 5.62 25.33 -0.12
N ILE A 162 5.16 26.46 -0.67
CA ILE A 162 6.02 27.53 -1.18
C ILE A 162 5.91 28.69 -0.19
N SER A 163 7.03 29.11 0.40
CA SER A 163 7.04 30.19 1.38
C SER A 163 8.17 31.18 1.13
N LYS A 164 7.90 32.46 1.44
CA LYS A 164 8.91 33.51 1.43
C LYS A 164 9.56 33.61 2.80
N ASP A 165 10.77 33.07 2.93
CA ASP A 165 11.53 33.05 4.17
C ASP A 165 12.67 34.08 4.17
N GLY A 166 12.29 35.34 4.36
CA GLY A 166 13.24 36.44 4.57
C GLY A 166 14.05 36.82 3.33
N LYS A 167 15.34 37.12 3.55
CA LYS A 167 16.25 37.65 2.53
C LYS A 167 17.56 36.87 2.48
N LYS A 168 17.95 36.42 1.28
CA LYS A 168 19.27 35.87 0.99
C LYS A 168 20.24 36.99 0.61
N TYR A 169 21.44 36.96 1.19
CA TYR A 169 22.48 38.00 1.01
C TYR A 169 21.96 39.43 1.24
N VAL A 170 21.01 39.63 2.17
CA VAL A 170 20.36 40.93 2.49
C VAL A 170 19.44 41.49 1.39
N PHE A 171 19.66 41.16 0.11
CA PHE A 171 18.97 41.82 -1.00
C PHE A 171 17.93 40.96 -1.73
N PHE A 172 18.11 39.64 -1.79
CA PHE A 172 17.28 38.76 -2.61
C PHE A 172 16.19 38.12 -1.76
N ASP A 173 14.96 38.06 -2.27
CA ASP A 173 13.92 37.28 -1.60
C ASP A 173 14.34 35.81 -1.58
N ASN A 174 14.27 35.19 -0.42
CA ASN A 174 14.57 33.78 -0.26
C ASN A 174 13.25 33.00 -0.21
N TYR A 175 13.08 32.07 -1.14
CA TYR A 175 11.91 31.22 -1.21
C TYR A 175 12.31 29.79 -0.86
N GLN A 176 11.47 29.13 -0.08
CA GLN A 176 11.60 27.72 0.23
C GLN A 176 10.49 26.94 -0.47
N PHE A 177 10.85 25.75 -0.96
CA PHE A 177 9.96 24.82 -1.64
C PHE A 177 10.01 23.50 -0.87
N ASN A 178 9.10 23.36 0.09
CA ASN A 178 9.15 22.33 1.12
C ASN A 178 8.07 21.27 0.89
N VAL A 179 8.50 20.04 0.65
CA VAL A 179 7.63 18.86 0.53
C VAL A 179 7.20 18.43 1.95
N PRO A 180 5.89 18.34 2.23
CA PRO A 180 5.39 17.87 3.53
C PRO A 180 5.87 16.44 3.85
N GLN A 181 5.79 16.05 5.13
CA GLN A 181 6.12 14.70 5.59
C GLN A 181 4.86 14.00 6.12
N LYS A 182 4.83 12.66 6.01
CA LYS A 182 3.86 11.79 6.67
C LYS A 182 4.58 10.75 7.53
N THR A 183 4.00 10.42 8.68
CA THR A 183 4.44 9.28 9.49
C THR A 183 3.92 8.01 8.85
N ILE A 184 4.80 7.01 8.68
CA ILE A 184 4.46 5.74 8.04
C ILE A 184 4.45 4.62 9.07
N THR A 185 3.40 3.82 9.02
CA THR A 185 3.25 2.61 9.83
C THR A 185 3.30 1.38 8.92
N LEU A 186 4.09 0.39 9.31
CA LEU A 186 4.14 -0.92 8.69
C LEU A 186 3.24 -1.87 9.46
N VAL A 187 2.34 -2.55 8.75
CA VAL A 187 1.60 -3.70 9.28
C VAL A 187 2.32 -4.96 8.81
N SER A 188 2.84 -5.73 9.75
CA SER A 188 3.63 -6.92 9.43
C SER A 188 2.76 -8.17 9.38
N SER A 189 2.94 -9.00 8.36
CA SER A 189 2.25 -10.29 8.23
C SER A 189 2.94 -11.43 8.98
N ASP A 190 4.14 -11.20 9.53
CA ASP A 190 4.89 -12.21 10.31
C ASP A 190 5.77 -11.53 11.36
N SER A 191 6.02 -12.17 12.50
CA SER A 191 7.06 -11.70 13.42
C SER A 191 8.46 -11.88 12.84
N GLY A 192 9.38 -10.95 13.11
CA GLY A 192 10.76 -11.05 12.66
C GLY A 192 11.57 -9.75 12.73
N GLU A 193 12.78 -9.79 12.19
CA GLU A 193 13.67 -8.64 12.11
C GLU A 193 13.77 -8.15 10.67
N ILE A 194 13.39 -6.90 10.41
CA ILE A 194 13.46 -6.28 9.09
C ILE A 194 14.64 -5.32 9.04
N THR A 195 15.47 -5.48 8.02
CA THR A 195 16.51 -4.52 7.64
C THR A 195 16.12 -3.86 6.33
N TYR A 196 15.98 -2.54 6.30
CA TYR A 196 15.71 -1.79 5.07
C TYR A 196 16.73 -0.67 4.85
N GLU A 197 16.97 -0.35 3.58
CA GLU A 197 17.83 0.76 3.17
C GLU A 197 16.98 1.98 2.84
N PHE A 198 17.28 3.11 3.48
CA PHE A 198 16.68 4.41 3.17
C PHE A 198 17.73 5.50 3.34
N ASN A 199 17.82 6.42 2.39
CA ASN A 199 18.77 7.55 2.45
C ASN A 199 20.25 7.12 2.53
N GLY A 200 20.57 5.90 2.09
CA GLY A 200 21.91 5.31 2.17
C GLY A 200 22.25 4.71 3.54
N ASP A 201 21.35 4.82 4.52
CA ASP A 201 21.48 4.23 5.83
C ASP A 201 20.68 2.91 5.91
N LYS A 202 21.16 1.99 6.75
CA LYS A 202 20.48 0.73 7.05
C LYS A 202 19.72 0.85 8.35
N HIS A 203 18.41 0.72 8.27
CA HIS A 203 17.50 0.71 9.40
C HIS A 203 17.17 -0.73 9.78
N HIS A 204 17.13 -1.02 11.08
CA HIS A 204 16.81 -2.33 11.61
C HIS A 204 15.64 -2.18 12.57
N ILE A 205 14.58 -2.97 12.36
CA ILE A 205 13.37 -2.95 13.18
C ILE A 205 12.94 -4.38 13.50
N SER A 206 12.43 -4.55 14.71
CA SER A 206 11.73 -5.75 15.13
C SER A 206 10.22 -5.53 14.97
N VAL A 207 9.55 -6.47 14.30
CA VAL A 207 8.11 -6.46 14.03
C VAL A 207 7.47 -7.72 14.60
N GLU A 208 6.22 -7.59 15.01
CA GLU A 208 5.38 -8.71 15.43
C GLU A 208 4.24 -8.88 14.43
N GLU A 209 3.77 -10.11 14.25
CA GLU A 209 2.60 -10.43 13.42
C GLU A 209 1.37 -9.64 13.90
N ASP A 210 0.62 -9.07 12.94
CA ASP A 210 -0.59 -8.27 13.16
C ASP A 210 -0.41 -7.03 14.06
N ASP A 211 0.84 -6.59 14.30
CA ASP A 211 1.15 -5.38 15.07
C ASP A 211 1.61 -4.23 14.18
N ASP A 212 1.24 -3.02 14.59
CA ASP A 212 1.55 -1.78 13.91
C ASP A 212 2.94 -1.28 14.32
N LYS A 213 3.87 -1.20 13.36
CA LYS A 213 5.21 -0.65 13.59
C LYS A 213 5.42 0.68 12.90
N GLU A 214 5.64 1.75 13.67
CA GLU A 214 6.07 3.03 13.09
C GLU A 214 7.47 2.91 12.45
N LEU A 215 7.57 3.17 11.14
CA LEU A 215 8.84 3.24 10.42
C LEU A 215 9.53 4.59 10.57
N GLY A 216 8.74 5.65 10.81
CA GLY A 216 9.19 7.02 10.97
C GLY A 216 8.50 7.97 10.00
N THR A 217 9.06 9.17 9.85
CA THR A 217 8.52 10.19 8.94
C THR A 217 9.25 10.23 7.61
N PHE A 218 8.47 10.29 6.53
CA PHE A 218 8.95 10.31 5.16
C PHE A 218 8.40 11.55 4.43
N PRO A 219 9.18 12.23 3.57
CA PRO A 219 8.61 13.19 2.64
C PRO A 219 7.50 12.55 1.80
N ILE A 220 6.46 13.30 1.41
CA ILE A 220 5.41 12.79 0.54
C ILE A 220 6.04 12.15 -0.71
N GLY A 221 5.65 10.90 -0.97
CA GLY A 221 6.18 10.10 -2.07
C GLY A 221 5.73 8.65 -1.98
N ASP A 222 5.77 7.94 -3.10
CA ASP A 222 5.57 6.49 -3.13
C ASP A 222 6.94 5.80 -3.20
N TYR A 223 7.27 5.03 -2.18
CA TYR A 223 8.58 4.43 -1.99
C TYR A 223 8.56 2.92 -2.22
N ASN A 224 9.70 2.40 -2.68
CA ASN A 224 9.95 0.97 -2.77
C ASN A 224 11.34 0.71 -2.18
N LEU A 225 11.39 0.56 -0.86
CA LEU A 225 12.62 0.49 -0.08
C LEU A 225 13.15 -0.93 -0.09
N LYS A 226 14.38 -1.14 -0.57
CA LYS A 226 15.00 -2.47 -0.53
C LYS A 226 15.11 -2.95 0.90
N ALA A 227 14.66 -4.18 1.14
CA ALA A 227 14.62 -4.75 2.48
C ALA A 227 14.95 -6.24 2.49
N SER A 228 15.28 -6.74 3.67
CA SER A 228 15.31 -8.16 3.99
C SER A 228 14.67 -8.42 5.34
N LYS A 229 13.99 -9.56 5.48
CA LYS A 229 13.39 -10.01 6.73
C LYS A 229 14.04 -11.31 7.18
N ASP A 230 14.56 -11.31 8.40
CA ASP A 230 15.02 -12.50 9.09
C ASP A 230 13.88 -13.05 9.95
N MET A 231 13.40 -14.24 9.62
CA MET A 231 12.34 -14.94 10.35
C MET A 231 12.51 -16.45 10.21
N GLU A 232 12.15 -17.20 11.25
CA GLU A 232 12.29 -18.68 11.30
C GLU A 232 13.68 -19.22 10.91
N GLY A 233 14.74 -18.43 11.16
CA GLY A 233 16.12 -18.80 10.79
C GLY A 233 16.45 -18.68 9.29
N LYS A 234 15.54 -18.12 8.49
CA LYS A 234 15.70 -17.81 7.06
C LYS A 234 15.78 -16.30 6.84
N ASN A 235 16.38 -15.90 5.72
CA ASN A 235 16.50 -14.49 5.31
C ASN A 235 15.80 -14.28 3.95
N PHE A 236 14.71 -13.52 3.96
CA PHE A 236 13.90 -13.26 2.78
C PHE A 236 14.23 -11.87 2.23
N LYS A 237 14.68 -11.81 0.97
CA LYS A 237 14.97 -10.55 0.29
C LYS A 237 13.72 -10.00 -0.38
N GLY A 238 13.56 -8.69 -0.36
CA GLY A 238 12.40 -8.04 -0.94
C GLY A 238 12.44 -6.54 -0.79
N ALA A 239 11.29 -5.96 -0.49
CA ALA A 239 11.14 -4.55 -0.24
C ALA A 239 10.00 -4.23 0.72
N ILE A 240 10.06 -3.03 1.30
CA ILE A 240 8.94 -2.36 1.93
C ILE A 240 8.37 -1.37 0.92
N THR A 241 7.11 -1.54 0.54
CA THR A 241 6.41 -0.61 -0.35
C THR A 241 5.60 0.36 0.48
N ILE A 242 5.81 1.66 0.25
CA ILE A 242 5.04 2.72 0.90
C ILE A 242 4.24 3.40 -0.21
N ASP A 243 2.91 3.27 -0.17
CA ASP A 243 2.02 3.91 -1.13
C ASP A 243 1.19 4.98 -0.43
N MET A 244 1.64 6.23 -0.54
CA MET A 244 0.95 7.36 0.06
C MET A 244 -0.18 7.89 -0.82
N SER A 245 -0.21 7.48 -2.10
CA SER A 245 -1.22 7.86 -3.09
C SER A 245 -2.50 7.03 -2.92
N GLU A 246 -2.36 5.72 -2.68
CA GLU A 246 -3.49 4.81 -2.53
C GLU A 246 -4.00 4.68 -1.09
N SER A 247 -3.15 4.90 -0.08
CA SER A 247 -3.46 4.63 1.32
C SER A 247 -3.07 5.74 2.30
N ASP A 248 -3.75 5.78 3.45
CA ASP A 248 -3.43 6.67 4.57
C ASP A 248 -2.15 6.21 5.30
N SER A 249 -1.00 6.37 4.66
CA SER A 249 0.31 6.25 5.32
C SER A 249 0.68 4.84 5.80
N ILE A 250 0.20 3.82 5.10
CA ILE A 250 0.52 2.41 5.39
C ILE A 250 1.64 1.92 4.47
N ALA A 251 2.57 1.16 5.05
CA ALA A 251 3.58 0.40 4.34
C ALA A 251 3.21 -1.08 4.30
N TYR A 252 3.57 -1.74 3.20
CA TYR A 252 3.34 -3.16 2.98
C TYR A 252 4.65 -3.90 2.71
N GLU A 253 4.72 -5.13 3.19
CA GLU A 253 5.84 -6.02 2.94
C GLU A 253 5.72 -6.69 1.57
N SER A 254 6.83 -6.75 0.84
CA SER A 254 6.94 -7.48 -0.42
C SER A 254 8.22 -8.30 -0.43
N PHE A 255 8.21 -9.40 0.34
CA PHE A 255 9.33 -10.34 0.42
C PHE A 255 9.16 -11.50 -0.56
N LYS A 256 10.28 -11.91 -1.18
CA LYS A 256 10.30 -13.07 -2.09
C LYS A 256 10.22 -14.35 -1.27
N GLN A 257 9.02 -14.90 -1.17
CA GLN A 257 8.71 -16.12 -0.44
C GLN A 257 7.57 -16.86 -1.12
N LYS A 258 7.47 -18.16 -0.89
CA LYS A 258 6.29 -18.95 -1.26
C LYS A 258 5.29 -18.93 -0.12
N ARG A 259 4.08 -18.49 -0.44
CA ARG A 259 2.88 -18.61 0.39
C ARG A 259 1.77 -19.25 -0.42
N PHE A 260 0.94 -20.07 0.20
CA PHE A 260 -0.12 -20.76 -0.53
C PHE A 260 -1.32 -21.10 0.35
N ASN A 261 -2.50 -21.13 -0.25
CA ASN A 261 -3.70 -21.74 0.32
C ASN A 261 -3.87 -23.14 -0.26
N VAL A 262 -4.55 -24.03 0.46
CA VAL A 262 -4.79 -25.40 0.00
C VAL A 262 -6.27 -25.69 -0.06
N ASP A 263 -6.74 -26.04 -1.25
CA ASP A 263 -8.09 -26.56 -1.48
C ASP A 263 -8.05 -28.08 -1.58
N THR A 264 -8.97 -28.74 -0.89
CA THR A 264 -9.12 -30.20 -0.94
C THR A 264 -10.37 -30.59 -1.75
N GLU A 265 -10.22 -31.53 -2.69
CA GLU A 265 -11.34 -32.09 -3.47
C GLU A 265 -11.45 -33.60 -3.26
N GLY A 266 -12.68 -34.13 -3.29
CA GLY A 266 -12.95 -35.57 -3.22
C GLY A 266 -12.75 -36.25 -1.87
N GLY A 267 -12.53 -35.48 -0.81
CA GLY A 267 -12.32 -35.97 0.55
C GLY A 267 -13.48 -35.74 1.51
N TYR A 268 -14.70 -35.44 1.02
CA TYR A 268 -15.81 -34.96 1.86
C TYR A 268 -16.27 -35.94 2.95
N ILE A 269 -16.10 -37.25 2.72
CA ILE A 269 -16.45 -38.31 3.67
C ILE A 269 -15.31 -38.65 4.65
N LEU A 270 -14.12 -38.10 4.43
CA LEU A 270 -12.95 -38.38 5.25
C LEU A 270 -12.95 -37.50 6.52
N ASP A 271 -12.69 -38.15 7.64
CA ASP A 271 -12.43 -37.50 8.93
C ASP A 271 -10.96 -37.07 9.05
N ASN A 272 -10.72 -36.07 9.89
CA ASN A 272 -9.38 -35.60 10.27
C ASN A 272 -8.47 -35.28 9.06
N VAL A 273 -9.01 -34.60 8.05
CA VAL A 273 -8.22 -34.19 6.87
C VAL A 273 -7.12 -33.22 7.32
N LYS A 274 -5.86 -33.63 7.16
CA LYS A 274 -4.67 -32.86 7.47
C LYS A 274 -3.88 -32.53 6.20
N ILE A 275 -3.31 -31.33 6.17
CA ILE A 275 -2.45 -30.86 5.09
C ILE A 275 -1.00 -31.09 5.48
N TYR A 276 -0.21 -31.57 4.51
CA TYR A 276 1.21 -31.81 4.64
C TYR A 276 1.97 -31.06 3.56
N ALA A 277 3.07 -30.42 3.94
CA ALA A 277 4.07 -29.89 3.01
C ALA A 277 5.43 -30.51 3.31
N ASN A 278 6.10 -31.01 2.27
CA ASN A 278 7.41 -31.68 2.37
C ASN A 278 7.43 -32.80 3.44
N GLY A 279 6.29 -33.49 3.62
CA GLY A 279 6.12 -34.59 4.57
C GLY A 279 5.87 -34.18 6.02
N LYS A 280 5.76 -32.88 6.33
CA LYS A 280 5.40 -32.36 7.66
C LYS A 280 3.95 -31.89 7.66
N GLU A 281 3.18 -32.24 8.70
CA GLU A 281 1.84 -31.70 8.93
C GLU A 281 1.93 -30.19 9.17
N ILE A 282 1.11 -29.41 8.45
CA ILE A 282 1.10 -27.94 8.51
C ILE A 282 -0.26 -27.36 8.90
N GLY A 283 -1.34 -28.13 8.83
CA GLY A 283 -2.68 -27.64 9.21
C GLY A 283 -3.81 -28.59 8.85
N ASP A 284 -5.03 -28.09 9.00
CA ASP A 284 -6.27 -28.80 8.70
C ASP A 284 -6.76 -28.54 7.26
N GLY A 285 -7.35 -29.56 6.62
CA GLY A 285 -7.73 -29.50 5.20
C GLY A 285 -8.94 -28.66 4.84
N PHE A 286 -9.61 -28.09 5.84
CA PHE A 286 -10.75 -27.16 5.69
C PHE A 286 -10.42 -25.77 6.23
N SER A 287 -9.13 -25.49 6.48
CA SER A 287 -8.67 -24.20 6.97
C SER A 287 -8.60 -23.17 5.84
N SER A 288 -8.92 -21.91 6.13
CA SER A 288 -8.66 -20.77 5.24
C SER A 288 -7.30 -20.13 5.51
N GLU A 289 -6.42 -20.81 6.24
CA GLU A 289 -5.08 -20.35 6.57
C GLU A 289 -4.19 -20.33 5.33
N THR A 290 -3.37 -19.28 5.24
CA THR A 290 -2.28 -19.21 4.27
C THR A 290 -1.02 -19.82 4.88
N TYR A 291 -0.48 -20.84 4.22
CA TYR A 291 0.72 -21.53 4.64
C TYR A 291 1.99 -20.90 4.08
N GLY A 292 3.07 -21.00 4.84
CA GLY A 292 4.36 -20.39 4.55
C GLY A 292 4.95 -19.75 5.81
N PRO A 293 6.09 -19.06 5.70
CA PRO A 293 6.83 -18.75 4.47
C PRO A 293 7.86 -19.83 4.07
N TYR A 294 7.92 -20.16 2.78
CA TYR A 294 8.98 -21.04 2.21
C TYR A 294 9.94 -20.26 1.31
N ASP A 295 11.15 -20.79 1.12
CA ASP A 295 12.12 -20.16 0.21
C ASP A 295 11.56 -20.15 -1.23
N PRO A 296 11.79 -19.08 -2.01
CA PRO A 296 11.20 -18.94 -3.34
C PRO A 296 11.68 -20.01 -4.34
N ASP A 297 12.89 -20.53 -4.11
CA ASP A 297 13.53 -21.57 -4.93
C ASP A 297 13.35 -22.99 -4.34
N GLU A 298 12.76 -23.12 -3.14
CA GLU A 298 12.52 -24.41 -2.50
C GLU A 298 11.38 -25.15 -3.20
N GLU A 299 11.58 -26.43 -3.47
CA GLU A 299 10.50 -27.31 -3.92
C GLU A 299 9.58 -27.61 -2.72
N VAL A 300 8.30 -27.27 -2.84
CA VAL A 300 7.32 -27.43 -1.77
C VAL A 300 6.23 -28.35 -2.29
N ILE A 301 6.25 -29.60 -1.85
CA ILE A 301 5.30 -30.63 -2.28
C ILE A 301 4.21 -30.74 -1.23
N VAL A 302 2.98 -30.43 -1.64
CA VAL A 302 1.79 -30.41 -0.80
C VAL A 302 0.91 -31.61 -1.12
N HIS A 303 0.38 -32.25 -0.08
CA HIS A 303 -0.68 -33.26 -0.18
C HIS A 303 -1.57 -33.19 1.06
N ALA A 304 -2.71 -33.87 1.02
CA ALA A 304 -3.62 -34.04 2.14
C ALA A 304 -3.75 -35.52 2.50
N GLU A 305 -3.95 -35.80 3.79
CA GLU A 305 -4.28 -37.13 4.29
C GLU A 305 -5.54 -37.05 5.14
N GLY A 306 -6.49 -37.94 4.89
CA GLY A 306 -7.73 -38.05 5.65
C GLY A 306 -8.00 -39.51 5.98
N SER A 307 -8.86 -39.76 6.96
CA SER A 307 -9.14 -41.10 7.44
C SER A 307 -10.63 -41.44 7.40
N TYR A 308 -10.97 -42.68 7.09
CA TYR A 308 -12.33 -43.21 7.24
C TYR A 308 -12.24 -44.63 7.82
N GLU A 309 -12.97 -44.91 8.90
CA GLU A 309 -13.02 -46.23 9.56
C GLU A 309 -11.62 -46.85 9.79
N GLY A 310 -10.66 -46.01 10.22
CA GLY A 310 -9.28 -46.42 10.55
C GLY A 310 -8.33 -46.59 9.35
N LYS A 311 -8.79 -46.44 8.11
CA LYS A 311 -7.93 -46.40 6.92
C LYS A 311 -7.60 -44.96 6.53
N THR A 312 -6.32 -44.69 6.28
CA THR A 312 -5.84 -43.41 5.77
C THR A 312 -5.85 -43.40 4.24
N PHE A 313 -6.37 -42.33 3.67
CA PHE A 313 -6.32 -42.00 2.25
C PHE A 313 -5.44 -40.78 2.06
N LYS A 314 -4.76 -40.75 0.91
CA LYS A 314 -3.82 -39.69 0.55
C LYS A 314 -4.22 -39.12 -0.80
N SER A 315 -4.26 -37.81 -0.90
CA SER A 315 -4.49 -37.11 -2.16
C SER A 315 -3.26 -37.13 -3.06
N ASN A 316 -3.41 -36.67 -4.31
CA ASN A 316 -2.26 -36.42 -5.16
C ASN A 316 -1.34 -35.33 -4.56
N SER A 317 -0.05 -35.43 -4.87
CA SER A 317 0.92 -34.41 -4.48
C SER A 317 1.05 -33.34 -5.55
N VAL A 318 1.09 -32.06 -5.13
CA VAL A 318 1.24 -30.90 -6.01
C VAL A 318 2.42 -30.07 -5.54
N ASN A 319 3.30 -29.67 -6.47
CA ASN A 319 4.37 -28.73 -6.16
C ASN A 319 3.84 -27.29 -6.21
N VAL A 320 4.08 -26.52 -5.15
CA VAL A 320 3.70 -25.10 -5.09
C VAL A 320 4.50 -24.33 -6.12
N ALA A 321 3.78 -23.67 -7.03
CA ALA A 321 4.38 -22.82 -8.04
C ALA A 321 5.19 -21.67 -7.40
N SER A 322 6.16 -21.13 -8.14
CA SER A 322 6.88 -19.94 -7.70
C SER A 322 5.92 -18.77 -7.51
N ALA A 323 6.15 -17.99 -6.45
CA ALA A 323 5.30 -16.86 -6.09
C ALA A 323 5.06 -15.91 -7.27
N SER A 324 3.78 -15.60 -7.49
CA SER A 324 3.34 -14.54 -8.40
C SER A 324 3.67 -13.18 -7.78
N GLU A 325 4.02 -12.16 -8.59
CA GLU A 325 4.09 -10.77 -8.09
C GLU A 325 2.68 -10.15 -7.88
N LYS A 326 1.61 -10.93 -8.10
CA LYS A 326 0.21 -10.55 -7.89
C LYS A 326 -0.34 -11.20 -6.62
N ASP A 327 -1.38 -10.61 -6.04
CA ASP A 327 -2.14 -11.15 -4.89
C ASP A 327 -1.27 -11.48 -3.66
N GLY A 328 -0.35 -10.56 -3.31
CA GLY A 328 0.51 -10.69 -2.14
C GLY A 328 1.51 -11.86 -2.20
N GLY A 329 1.67 -12.51 -3.37
CA GLY A 329 2.55 -13.67 -3.53
C GLY A 329 1.96 -14.98 -3.01
N VAL A 330 0.65 -15.03 -2.76
CA VAL A 330 -0.07 -16.25 -2.36
C VAL A 330 -0.53 -17.01 -3.61
N THR A 331 -0.31 -18.33 -3.65
CA THR A 331 -0.79 -19.20 -4.73
C THR A 331 -1.81 -20.21 -4.21
N ASP A 332 -2.90 -20.46 -4.93
CA ASP A 332 -3.84 -21.52 -4.54
C ASP A 332 -3.37 -22.89 -5.07
N VAL A 333 -3.45 -23.90 -4.21
CA VAL A 333 -3.01 -25.27 -4.49
C VAL A 333 -4.17 -26.22 -4.25
N THR A 334 -4.65 -26.86 -5.30
CA THR A 334 -5.71 -27.86 -5.18
C THR A 334 -5.12 -29.28 -5.13
N VAL A 335 -5.44 -30.03 -4.07
CA VAL A 335 -5.10 -31.44 -3.94
C VAL A 335 -6.37 -32.29 -3.94
N LYS A 336 -6.34 -33.41 -4.68
CA LYS A 336 -7.51 -34.24 -4.97
C LYS A 336 -7.33 -35.64 -4.44
N PHE A 337 -8.30 -36.10 -3.67
CA PHE A 337 -8.40 -37.50 -3.29
C PHE A 337 -8.93 -38.34 -4.45
N ASP A 338 -8.60 -39.62 -4.43
CA ASP A 338 -9.16 -40.61 -5.35
C ASP A 338 -10.53 -41.03 -4.82
N GLU A 339 -11.59 -40.37 -5.29
CA GLU A 339 -12.98 -40.60 -4.87
C GLU A 339 -13.38 -42.07 -5.11
N GLU A 340 -13.03 -42.65 -6.26
CA GLU A 340 -13.37 -44.03 -6.59
C GLU A 340 -12.75 -45.02 -5.59
N ALA A 341 -11.49 -44.80 -5.19
CA ALA A 341 -10.83 -45.65 -4.21
C ALA A 341 -11.39 -45.49 -2.78
N ILE A 342 -11.93 -44.32 -2.46
CA ILE A 342 -12.61 -44.06 -1.19
C ILE A 342 -13.97 -44.75 -1.19
N ASP A 343 -14.79 -44.52 -2.20
CA ASP A 343 -16.14 -45.08 -2.33
C ASP A 343 -16.09 -46.61 -2.28
N GLN A 344 -15.19 -47.24 -3.03
CA GLN A 344 -14.99 -48.70 -3.00
C GLN A 344 -14.66 -49.23 -1.59
N TYR A 345 -13.97 -48.45 -0.77
CA TYR A 345 -13.66 -48.85 0.59
C TYR A 345 -14.81 -48.61 1.56
N VAL A 346 -15.57 -47.52 1.36
CA VAL A 346 -16.78 -47.22 2.12
C VAL A 346 -17.81 -48.31 1.90
N ASP A 347 -18.10 -48.67 0.64
CA ASP A 347 -19.02 -49.75 0.29
C ASP A 347 -18.59 -51.06 0.93
N LYS A 348 -17.31 -51.42 0.81
CA LYS A 348 -16.77 -52.63 1.44
C LYS A 348 -16.95 -52.62 2.96
N LYS A 349 -16.79 -51.47 3.62
CA LYS A 349 -16.94 -51.34 5.07
C LYS A 349 -18.39 -51.42 5.51
N LEU A 350 -19.32 -50.91 4.70
CA LEU A 350 -20.74 -51.08 4.91
C LEU A 350 -21.11 -52.56 4.81
N ASP A 351 -20.69 -53.27 3.76
CA ASP A 351 -20.93 -54.70 3.57
C ASP A 351 -20.38 -55.54 4.75
N GLU A 352 -19.14 -55.28 5.20
CA GLU A 352 -18.54 -55.96 6.36
C GLU A 352 -19.34 -55.72 7.66
N LYS A 353 -19.98 -54.55 7.80
CA LYS A 353 -20.80 -54.23 8.97
C LYS A 353 -22.15 -54.93 8.93
N TYR A 354 -22.72 -55.15 7.75
CA TYR A 354 -23.92 -55.97 7.55
C TYR A 354 -23.63 -57.45 7.79
N ASP A 355 -22.48 -57.97 7.35
CA ASP A 355 -22.09 -59.37 7.59
C ASP A 355 -21.73 -59.67 9.07
N ASP A 356 -21.25 -58.68 9.84
CA ASP A 356 -20.87 -58.85 11.27
C ASP A 356 -22.04 -58.56 12.25
N SER A 357 -23.20 -58.16 11.73
CA SER A 357 -24.44 -57.98 12.52
C SER A 357 -25.40 -59.17 12.44
N ASP A 358 -24.95 -60.32 11.90
CA ASP A 358 -25.68 -61.59 11.84
C ASP A 358 -25.55 -62.46 13.11
N ASP A 359 -25.28 -61.86 14.28
CA ASP A 359 -25.35 -62.56 15.57
C ASP A 359 -25.96 -61.63 16.65
N GLU A 360 -27.22 -61.23 16.45
CA GLU A 360 -28.31 -61.52 17.38
C GLU A 360 -29.61 -60.78 17.00
N SER A 361 -30.69 -61.57 17.00
CA SER A 361 -32.10 -61.19 16.95
C SER A 361 -32.65 -60.64 15.64
N ASP A 362 -33.43 -61.52 15.02
CA ASP A 362 -34.57 -61.28 14.15
C ASP A 362 -35.19 -59.88 14.27
N ASN A 363 -35.58 -59.40 13.09
CA ASN A 363 -36.56 -58.34 12.83
C ASN A 363 -35.94 -56.97 12.54
N ASP A 364 -35.61 -56.70 11.27
CA ASP A 364 -35.94 -55.36 10.77
C ASP A 364 -36.25 -55.27 9.27
N SER A 365 -37.31 -54.52 9.04
CA SER A 365 -37.88 -54.12 7.78
C SER A 365 -37.32 -52.75 7.44
N SER A 366 -36.44 -52.62 6.44
CA SER A 366 -36.17 -51.32 5.77
C SER A 366 -35.21 -51.48 4.59
N SER A 367 -35.65 -51.22 3.35
CA SER A 367 -35.49 -49.93 2.63
C SER A 367 -34.38 -49.97 1.56
N GLY A 368 -34.34 -51.09 0.82
CA GLY A 368 -33.71 -51.15 -0.49
C GLY A 368 -34.76 -50.98 -1.59
N GLU A 369 -34.32 -50.49 -2.76
CA GLU A 369 -35.11 -50.35 -3.99
C GLU A 369 -36.04 -51.56 -4.23
N VAL A 370 -37.31 -51.32 -4.55
CA VAL A 370 -38.26 -52.43 -4.78
C VAL A 370 -37.99 -53.09 -6.13
N THR A 371 -37.58 -54.34 -6.07
CA THR A 371 -37.29 -55.21 -7.20
C THR A 371 -38.36 -56.27 -7.35
N ARG A 372 -38.34 -57.00 -8.47
CA ARG A 372 -39.31 -58.11 -8.68
C ARG A 372 -39.11 -59.20 -7.64
N GLU A 373 -37.89 -59.36 -7.17
CA GLU A 373 -37.46 -60.41 -6.25
C GLU A 373 -37.91 -60.13 -4.81
N ASN A 374 -38.04 -58.86 -4.39
CA ASN A 374 -38.38 -58.48 -3.01
C ASN A 374 -39.80 -57.93 -2.82
N VAL A 375 -40.56 -57.70 -3.90
CA VAL A 375 -41.91 -57.10 -3.81
C VAL A 375 -42.90 -57.94 -3.01
N ILE A 376 -42.79 -59.27 -3.06
CA ILE A 376 -43.66 -60.15 -2.26
C ILE A 376 -43.30 -60.01 -0.77
N ASP A 377 -42.02 -59.96 -0.43
CA ASP A 377 -41.55 -59.77 0.95
C ASP A 377 -42.07 -58.46 1.54
N LYS A 378 -42.19 -57.40 0.72
CA LYS A 378 -42.80 -56.12 1.13
C LYS A 378 -44.28 -56.26 1.48
N VAL A 379 -45.04 -57.02 0.68
CA VAL A 379 -46.45 -57.27 0.97
C VAL A 379 -46.61 -58.17 2.20
N GLU A 380 -45.79 -59.20 2.37
CA GLU A 380 -45.84 -60.08 3.55
C GLU A 380 -45.44 -59.34 4.85
N SER A 381 -44.51 -58.38 4.76
CA SER A 381 -44.20 -57.45 5.84
C SER A 381 -45.43 -56.63 6.24
N TYR A 382 -46.10 -55.99 5.26
CA TYR A 382 -47.30 -55.20 5.48
C TYR A 382 -48.46 -56.02 6.09
N GLU A 383 -48.68 -57.23 5.59
CA GLU A 383 -49.70 -58.16 6.12
C GLU A 383 -49.31 -58.70 7.51
N GLY A 384 -48.02 -58.66 7.86
CA GLY A 384 -47.48 -59.26 9.08
C GLY A 384 -47.48 -60.79 9.06
N HIS A 385 -47.69 -61.40 7.90
CA HIS A 385 -47.70 -62.85 7.68
C HIS A 385 -47.46 -63.18 6.20
N THR A 386 -47.05 -64.42 5.93
CA THR A 386 -46.87 -64.92 4.56
C THR A 386 -48.21 -65.05 3.83
N LEU A 387 -48.23 -64.78 2.52
CA LEU A 387 -49.44 -64.78 1.71
C LEU A 387 -50.14 -66.15 1.71
N ASP A 388 -51.47 -66.14 1.91
CA ASP A 388 -52.27 -67.36 2.01
C ASP A 388 -52.50 -68.02 0.63
N THR A 389 -51.53 -68.85 0.24
CA THR A 389 -51.59 -69.66 -0.99
C THR A 389 -52.51 -70.89 -0.89
N ASP A 390 -53.00 -71.23 0.30
CA ASP A 390 -53.97 -72.31 0.49
C ASP A 390 -55.38 -71.83 0.11
N THR A 391 -55.69 -70.56 0.36
CA THR A 391 -56.98 -69.93 0.00
C THR A 391 -56.94 -69.25 -1.37
N TYR A 392 -55.85 -68.57 -1.71
CA TYR A 392 -55.77 -67.76 -2.93
C TYR A 392 -54.73 -68.27 -3.93
N THR A 393 -54.75 -67.70 -5.13
CA THR A 393 -53.72 -67.86 -6.16
C THR A 393 -53.22 -66.49 -6.58
N TYR A 394 -51.94 -66.21 -6.35
CA TYR A 394 -51.33 -64.92 -6.65
C TYR A 394 -50.72 -64.93 -8.06
N LYS A 395 -50.95 -63.86 -8.82
CA LYS A 395 -50.28 -63.65 -10.10
C LYS A 395 -48.86 -63.12 -9.89
N GLU A 396 -48.04 -63.25 -10.94
CA GLU A 396 -46.68 -62.70 -10.89
C GLU A 396 -46.70 -61.16 -10.81
N PRO A 397 -45.81 -60.55 -10.01
CA PRO A 397 -45.64 -59.10 -9.95
C PRO A 397 -45.19 -58.52 -11.29
N GLU A 398 -45.88 -57.46 -11.72
CA GLU A 398 -45.58 -56.70 -12.93
C GLU A 398 -45.48 -55.20 -12.63
N LYS A 399 -44.77 -54.46 -13.48
CA LYS A 399 -44.75 -53.00 -13.38
C LYS A 399 -46.04 -52.42 -13.93
N THR A 400 -46.70 -51.57 -13.15
CA THR A 400 -47.91 -50.85 -13.56
C THR A 400 -47.54 -49.70 -14.50
N GLY A 401 -48.55 -49.14 -15.19
CA GLY A 401 -48.36 -47.98 -16.08
C GLY A 401 -47.78 -46.74 -15.38
N ASP A 402 -47.93 -46.67 -14.06
CA ASP A 402 -47.47 -45.58 -13.20
C ASP A 402 -46.12 -45.88 -12.52
N GLY A 403 -45.43 -46.95 -12.92
CA GLY A 403 -44.06 -47.26 -12.50
C GLY A 403 -43.92 -48.07 -11.19
N LYS A 404 -45.03 -48.34 -10.50
CA LYS A 404 -45.08 -49.19 -9.29
C LYS A 404 -45.00 -50.68 -9.65
N TRP A 405 -44.70 -51.52 -8.68
CA TRP A 405 -44.96 -52.96 -8.81
C TRP A 405 -46.38 -53.30 -8.39
N GLY A 406 -47.01 -54.28 -9.01
CA GLY A 406 -48.31 -54.78 -8.57
C GLY A 406 -48.64 -56.19 -9.04
N PHE A 407 -49.52 -56.86 -8.29
CA PHE A 407 -50.04 -58.19 -8.63
C PHE A 407 -51.45 -58.38 -8.07
N SER A 408 -52.27 -59.17 -8.78
CA SER A 408 -53.62 -59.55 -8.34
C SER A 408 -53.63 -60.94 -7.74
N PHE A 409 -54.56 -61.21 -6.83
CA PHE A 409 -54.84 -62.56 -6.33
C PHE A 409 -56.28 -62.97 -6.61
N LEU A 410 -56.45 -64.26 -6.90
CA LEU A 410 -57.71 -64.89 -7.28
C LEU A 410 -58.12 -65.90 -6.22
N ASP A 411 -59.41 -66.14 -6.05
CA ASP A 411 -59.89 -67.27 -5.27
C ASP A 411 -59.64 -68.61 -6.00
N LYS A 412 -60.02 -69.74 -5.38
CA LYS A 412 -59.83 -71.07 -5.99
C LYS A 412 -60.77 -71.36 -7.15
N ASP A 413 -61.85 -70.60 -7.30
CA ASP A 413 -62.76 -70.69 -8.44
C ASP A 413 -62.25 -69.86 -9.64
N GLY A 414 -61.24 -69.01 -9.41
CA GLY A 414 -60.53 -68.22 -10.41
C GLY A 414 -61.05 -66.79 -10.54
N ASP A 415 -61.93 -66.36 -9.64
CA ASP A 415 -62.49 -65.02 -9.60
C ASP A 415 -61.53 -64.07 -8.88
N LEU A 416 -61.52 -62.79 -9.29
CA LEU A 416 -60.62 -61.78 -8.72
C LEU A 416 -61.02 -61.49 -7.28
N ALA A 417 -60.11 -61.70 -6.34
CA ALA A 417 -60.35 -61.44 -4.93
C ALA A 417 -59.72 -60.12 -4.46
N GLY A 418 -58.65 -59.65 -5.13
CA GLY A 418 -58.03 -58.37 -4.84
C GLY A 418 -56.69 -58.17 -5.55
N SER A 419 -55.98 -57.09 -5.19
CA SER A 419 -54.65 -56.80 -5.70
C SER A 419 -53.81 -55.92 -4.78
N TYR A 420 -52.50 -55.95 -4.99
CA TYR A 420 -51.55 -55.09 -4.29
C TYR A 420 -50.76 -54.22 -5.27
N THR A 421 -50.38 -53.03 -4.82
CA THR A 421 -49.32 -52.22 -5.43
C THR A 421 -48.27 -51.83 -4.40
N VAL A 422 -47.02 -51.72 -4.84
CA VAL A 422 -45.87 -51.35 -4.00
C VAL A 422 -45.08 -50.25 -4.68
N ASP A 423 -44.86 -49.14 -3.97
CA ASP A 423 -44.07 -48.02 -4.46
C ASP A 423 -42.58 -48.39 -4.57
N ILE A 424 -41.93 -47.95 -5.65
CA ILE A 424 -40.56 -48.37 -5.98
C ILE A 424 -39.51 -47.68 -5.11
N ASP A 425 -39.82 -46.46 -4.66
CA ASP A 425 -38.86 -45.57 -3.99
C ASP A 425 -38.75 -45.89 -2.49
N ASP A 426 -39.87 -46.22 -1.84
CA ASP A 426 -39.93 -46.42 -0.39
C ASP A 426 -40.51 -47.79 0.04
N GLY A 427 -41.14 -48.54 -0.88
CA GLY A 427 -41.76 -49.82 -0.56
C GLY A 427 -43.14 -49.73 0.07
N TYR A 428 -43.81 -48.58 -0.01
CA TYR A 428 -45.17 -48.41 0.52
C TYR A 428 -46.18 -49.30 -0.21
N VAL A 429 -46.90 -50.15 0.53
CA VAL A 429 -47.87 -51.12 0.02
C VAL A 429 -49.28 -50.53 0.04
N THR A 430 -50.08 -50.83 -0.98
CA THR A 430 -51.50 -50.51 -1.06
C THR A 430 -52.29 -51.73 -1.54
N GLU A 431 -53.31 -52.12 -0.80
CA GLU A 431 -54.19 -53.25 -1.05
C GLU A 431 -55.55 -52.78 -1.59
N TYR A 432 -56.09 -53.52 -2.56
CA TYR A 432 -57.36 -53.28 -3.21
C TYR A 432 -58.24 -54.53 -3.18
N ASP A 433 -59.56 -54.34 -3.04
CA ASP A 433 -60.55 -55.42 -3.13
C ASP A 433 -60.87 -55.85 -4.58
N GLU A 434 -61.87 -56.73 -4.73
CA GLU A 434 -62.32 -57.28 -6.02
C GLU A 434 -62.86 -56.22 -6.99
N ASP A 435 -63.37 -55.10 -6.48
CA ASP A 435 -63.90 -53.98 -7.26
C ASP A 435 -62.80 -52.95 -7.59
N GLY A 436 -61.60 -53.12 -7.02
CA GLY A 436 -60.46 -52.21 -7.17
C GLY A 436 -60.53 -51.00 -6.24
N GLU A 437 -61.33 -51.06 -5.17
CA GLU A 437 -61.36 -50.05 -4.12
C GLU A 437 -60.25 -50.31 -3.10
N GLU A 438 -59.58 -49.24 -2.66
CA GLU A 438 -58.49 -49.34 -1.68
C GLU A 438 -59.06 -49.74 -0.31
N VAL A 439 -58.51 -50.81 0.27
CA VAL A 439 -58.94 -51.35 1.57
C VAL A 439 -57.89 -51.19 2.67
N GLY A 440 -56.63 -50.94 2.31
CA GLY A 440 -55.55 -50.68 3.26
C GLY A 440 -54.24 -50.25 2.60
N SER A 441 -53.39 -49.55 3.35
CA SER A 441 -52.07 -49.13 2.89
C SER A 441 -51.09 -48.93 4.05
N GLY A 442 -49.81 -49.25 3.85
CA GLY A 442 -48.80 -49.26 4.92
C GLY A 442 -47.43 -49.83 4.52
N TYR A 443 -46.63 -50.17 5.53
CA TYR A 443 -45.30 -50.79 5.42
C TYR A 443 -45.28 -52.13 6.16
#